data_AF-A0A0A0EJQ3-F1
#
_entry.id   AF-A0A0A0EJQ3-F1
#
_cell.length_a   1.000
_cell.length_b   1.000
_cell.length_c   1.000
_cell.angle_alpha   90.00
_cell.angle_beta   90.00
_cell.angle_gamma   90.00
#
_symmetry.space_group_name_H-M   'P 1'
#
loop_
_entity.id
_entity.type
_entity.pdbx_description
1 polymer ?
#
loop_
_entity_poly.entity_id
_entity_poly.type
_entity_poly.pdbx_seq_one_letter_code
_entity_poly.pdbx_strand_id
1 'polypeptide(L)'
;MGGFADTFVTRVPGQVPLSDYVAAFYTSPVFKAERLILRLAGHPSTDDDAIAVAQGTKDRFAIWRDPIRTQTELLMQEASGATASWFMVEPGSEETTLYFGSHVRPRADGSGMPFLFKVLAGFHNVYSHALLSAAARRLRAM
;
A
#
# COMPACT_ATOMS: atom_id res chain seq x y z
N MET A 1 10.21 0.04 22.46
CA MET A 1 10.49 0.26 21.03
C MET A 1 9.24 0.81 20.38
N GLY A 2 9.29 2.01 19.81
CA GLY A 2 8.12 2.70 19.25
C GLY A 2 8.18 2.71 17.72
N GLY A 3 7.53 1.75 17.08
CA GLY A 3 7.20 1.81 15.66
C GLY A 3 5.77 2.33 15.48
N PHE A 4 5.49 2.91 14.32
CA PHE A 4 4.13 3.24 13.94
C PHE A 4 3.62 2.17 13.01
N ALA A 5 2.41 1.68 13.29
CA ALA A 5 1.67 0.81 12.40
C ALA A 5 0.21 1.26 12.42
N ASP A 6 -0.42 1.24 11.26
CA ASP A 6 -1.85 1.45 11.11
C ASP A 6 -2.46 0.38 10.21
N THR A 7 -3.77 0.20 10.37
CA THR A 7 -4.59 -0.66 9.52
C THR A 7 -5.92 0.02 9.28
N PHE A 8 -6.27 0.15 8.01
CA PHE A 8 -7.52 0.70 7.52
C PHE A 8 -8.32 -0.40 6.83
N VAL A 9 -9.64 -0.31 6.92
CA VAL A 9 -10.55 -1.33 6.39
C VAL A 9 -11.69 -0.69 5.60
N THR A 10 -12.09 -1.35 4.52
CA THR A 10 -13.31 -1.00 3.77
C THR A 10 -13.93 -2.26 3.17
N ARG A 11 -15.17 -2.16 2.68
CA ARG A 11 -15.89 -3.26 2.05
C ARG A 11 -16.32 -2.89 0.65
N VAL A 12 -16.21 -3.84 -0.27
CA VAL A 12 -16.66 -3.69 -1.66
C VAL A 12 -17.56 -4.87 -2.03
N PRO A 13 -18.63 -4.64 -2.82
CA PRO A 13 -19.48 -5.72 -3.27
C PRO A 13 -18.72 -6.69 -4.18
N GLY A 14 -19.14 -7.96 -4.18
CA GLY A 14 -18.56 -9.01 -5.01
C GLY A 14 -17.29 -9.64 -4.43
N GLN A 15 -16.72 -10.56 -5.22
CA GLN A 15 -15.48 -11.26 -4.90
C GLN A 15 -14.31 -10.54 -5.57
N VAL A 16 -13.47 -9.88 -4.77
CA VAL A 16 -12.30 -9.15 -5.28
C VAL A 16 -11.03 -9.94 -4.94
N PRO A 17 -10.28 -10.42 -5.95
CA PRO A 17 -8.99 -11.05 -5.70
C PRO A 17 -7.95 -10.01 -5.29
N LEU A 18 -6.94 -10.45 -4.54
CA LEU A 18 -5.84 -9.61 -4.07
C LEU A 18 -5.15 -8.84 -5.21
N SER A 19 -4.98 -9.46 -6.37
CA SER A 19 -4.37 -8.83 -7.55
C SER A 19 -5.13 -7.59 -8.00
N ASP A 20 -6.46 -7.66 -8.04
CA ASP A 20 -7.28 -6.57 -8.55
C ASP A 20 -7.30 -5.42 -7.55
N TYR A 21 -7.32 -5.75 -6.26
CA TYR A 21 -7.19 -4.77 -5.19
C TYR A 21 -5.84 -4.03 -5.26
N VAL A 22 -4.72 -4.76 -5.31
CA VAL A 22 -3.38 -4.16 -5.36
C VAL A 22 -3.19 -3.33 -6.63
N ALA A 23 -3.66 -3.82 -7.78
CA ALA A 23 -3.62 -3.09 -9.04
C ALA A 23 -4.47 -1.80 -8.98
N ALA A 24 -5.70 -1.88 -8.46
CA ALA A 24 -6.59 -0.74 -8.32
C ALA A 24 -6.00 0.33 -7.38
N PHE A 25 -5.31 -0.09 -6.32
CA PHE A 25 -4.62 0.78 -5.39
C PHE A 25 -3.45 1.52 -6.05
N TYR A 26 -2.49 0.79 -6.62
CA TYR A 26 -1.27 1.38 -7.18
C TYR A 26 -1.48 2.13 -8.50
N THR A 27 -2.58 1.86 -9.21
CA THR A 27 -2.96 2.62 -10.41
C THR A 27 -3.97 3.74 -10.12
N SER A 28 -4.33 3.96 -8.85
CA SER A 28 -5.24 5.05 -8.46
C SER A 28 -4.62 6.43 -8.74
N PRO A 29 -5.41 7.47 -9.10
CA PRO A 29 -4.90 8.83 -9.32
C PRO A 29 -4.09 9.38 -8.13
N VAL A 30 -4.52 9.05 -6.90
CA VAL A 30 -3.83 9.44 -5.67
C VAL A 30 -2.41 8.85 -5.64
N PHE A 31 -2.27 7.55 -5.93
CA PHE A 31 -0.95 6.93 -5.99
C PHE A 31 -0.14 7.35 -7.24
N LYS A 32 -0.80 7.74 -8.34
CA LYS A 32 -0.08 8.29 -9.51
C LYS A 32 0.64 9.60 -9.16
N ALA A 33 0.05 10.43 -8.30
CA ALA A 33 0.71 11.63 -7.79
C ALA A 33 1.96 11.28 -6.96
N GLU A 34 1.84 10.28 -6.07
CA GLU A 34 2.97 9.75 -5.31
C GLU A 34 4.07 9.22 -6.24
N ARG A 35 3.71 8.46 -7.28
CA ARG A 35 4.69 7.96 -8.26
C ARG A 35 5.42 9.06 -9.02
N LEU A 36 4.80 10.22 -9.23
CA LEU A 36 5.50 11.35 -9.81
C LEU A 36 6.60 11.85 -8.87
N ILE A 37 6.32 11.94 -7.57
CA ILE A 37 7.31 12.30 -6.54
C ILE A 37 8.43 11.25 -6.48
N LEU A 38 8.08 9.96 -6.43
CA LEU A 38 9.05 8.86 -6.43
C LEU A 38 9.93 8.86 -7.69
N ARG A 39 9.35 9.13 -8.85
CA ARG A 39 10.09 9.28 -10.11
C ARG A 39 11.08 10.43 -10.04
N LEU A 40 10.70 11.59 -9.50
CA LEU A 40 11.62 12.72 -9.30
C LEU A 40 12.74 12.39 -8.29
N ALA A 41 12.48 11.49 -7.35
CA ALA A 41 13.46 10.95 -6.42
C ALA A 41 14.33 9.81 -6.99
N GLY A 42 14.22 9.49 -8.29
CA GLY A 42 15.03 8.45 -8.95
C GLY A 42 14.44 7.03 -8.89
N HIS A 43 13.16 6.89 -8.52
CA HIS A 43 12.44 5.62 -8.44
C HIS A 43 11.25 5.59 -9.43
N PRO A 44 11.49 5.66 -10.75
CA PRO A 44 10.43 5.59 -11.74
C PRO A 44 9.70 4.24 -11.71
N SER A 45 8.40 4.26 -11.92
CA SER A 45 7.58 3.06 -12.13
C SER A 45 6.39 3.34 -13.03
N THR A 46 5.86 2.29 -13.64
CA THR A 46 4.74 2.34 -14.59
C THR A 46 3.47 1.67 -14.03
N ASP A 47 2.33 1.81 -14.73
CA ASP A 47 1.14 1.01 -14.42
C ASP A 47 1.38 -0.48 -14.69
N ASP A 48 2.15 -0.83 -15.72
CA ASP A 48 2.50 -2.22 -16.02
C ASP A 48 3.37 -2.84 -14.92
N ASP A 49 4.27 -2.08 -14.30
CA ASP A 49 5.02 -2.54 -13.13
C ASP A 49 4.10 -2.79 -11.92
N ALA A 50 3.13 -1.91 -11.70
CA ALA A 50 2.14 -2.07 -10.62
C ALA A 50 1.28 -3.33 -10.83
N ILE A 51 0.81 -3.54 -12.06
CA ILE A 51 0.02 -4.72 -12.44
C ILE A 51 0.86 -5.99 -12.31
N ALA A 52 2.09 -5.98 -12.79
CA ALA A 52 2.98 -7.13 -12.70
C ALA A 52 3.29 -7.51 -11.23
N VAL A 53 3.53 -6.54 -10.35
CA VAL A 53 3.67 -6.82 -8.92
C VAL A 53 2.36 -7.33 -8.32
N ALA A 54 1.22 -6.75 -8.69
CA ALA A 54 -0.10 -7.19 -8.21
C ALA A 54 -0.40 -8.65 -8.59
N GLN A 55 0.02 -9.06 -9.79
CA GLN A 55 -0.09 -10.43 -10.31
C GLN A 55 0.99 -11.39 -9.80
N GLY A 56 2.05 -10.88 -9.16
CA GLY A 56 3.18 -11.69 -8.69
C GLY A 56 4.14 -12.10 -9.81
N THR A 57 4.16 -11.39 -10.94
CA THR A 57 5.11 -11.62 -12.05
C THR A 57 6.35 -10.72 -11.98
N LYS A 58 6.35 -9.74 -11.06
CA LYS A 58 7.51 -8.94 -10.69
C LYS A 58 7.59 -8.81 -9.17
N ASP A 59 8.82 -8.66 -8.69
CA ASP A 59 9.12 -8.51 -7.26
C ASP A 59 9.49 -7.08 -6.86
N ARG A 60 9.42 -6.12 -7.81
CA ARG A 60 9.85 -4.73 -7.60
C ARG A 60 8.93 -3.73 -8.28
N PHE A 61 8.64 -2.64 -7.58
CA PHE A 61 7.85 -1.51 -8.05
C PHE A 61 8.26 -0.23 -7.30
N ALA A 62 8.84 0.75 -8.02
CA ALA A 62 9.45 1.95 -7.43
C ALA A 62 10.46 1.59 -6.31
N ILE A 63 10.20 2.04 -5.07
CA ILE A 63 11.03 1.72 -3.89
C ILE A 63 10.72 0.35 -3.29
N TRP A 64 9.54 -0.19 -3.61
CA TRP A 64 9.01 -1.42 -3.04
C TRP A 64 9.65 -2.64 -3.68
N ARG A 65 10.02 -3.60 -2.84
CA ARG A 65 10.73 -4.82 -3.22
C ARG A 65 10.36 -5.98 -2.29
N ASP A 66 10.84 -7.16 -2.65
CA ASP A 66 10.83 -8.38 -1.81
C ASP A 66 9.43 -8.72 -1.28
N PRO A 67 8.44 -8.95 -2.17
CA PRO A 67 7.07 -9.19 -1.76
C PRO A 67 6.95 -10.46 -0.92
N ILE A 68 6.30 -10.35 0.24
CA ILE A 68 5.81 -11.52 0.98
C ILE A 68 4.34 -11.68 0.62
N ARG A 69 4.00 -12.79 -0.05
CA ARG A 69 2.70 -13.00 -0.67
C ARG A 69 2.06 -14.29 -0.21
N THR A 70 0.76 -14.22 0.07
CA THR A 70 -0.14 -15.38 0.18
C THR A 70 -1.25 -15.25 -0.87
N GLN A 71 -2.27 -16.10 -0.81
CA GLN A 71 -3.45 -15.97 -1.68
C GLN A 71 -4.25 -14.68 -1.39
N THR A 72 -4.27 -14.25 -0.12
CA THR A 72 -5.10 -13.15 0.36
C THR A 72 -4.31 -11.96 0.87
N GLU A 73 -2.98 -12.07 1.00
CA GLU A 73 -2.14 -11.01 1.56
C GLU A 73 -0.92 -10.69 0.68
N LEU A 74 -0.52 -9.41 0.71
CA LEU A 74 0.72 -8.92 0.12
C LEU A 74 1.38 -7.92 1.06
N LEU A 75 2.64 -8.15 1.43
CA LEU A 75 3.50 -7.19 2.10
C LEU A 75 4.56 -6.70 1.13
N MET A 76 4.66 -5.38 0.96
CA MET A 76 5.67 -4.69 0.16
C MET A 76 6.54 -3.83 1.08
N GLN A 77 7.86 -3.92 0.96
CA GLN A 77 8.80 -3.19 1.82
C GLN A 77 9.78 -2.39 0.98
N GLU A 78 10.31 -1.29 1.51
CA GLU A 78 11.50 -0.67 0.93
C GLU A 78 12.79 -1.38 1.38
N ALA A 79 13.94 -1.02 0.80
CA ALA A 79 15.26 -1.62 1.01
C ALA A 79 15.62 -1.98 2.46
N SER A 80 15.42 -1.02 3.36
CA SER A 80 15.80 -1.16 4.77
C SER A 80 14.67 -1.77 5.62
N GLY A 81 13.52 -2.02 5.00
CA GLY A 81 12.27 -2.39 5.65
C GLY A 81 11.77 -1.34 6.64
N ALA A 82 12.31 -0.13 6.64
CA ALA A 82 11.85 0.94 7.51
C ALA A 82 10.39 1.28 7.20
N THR A 83 10.00 1.24 5.93
CA THR A 83 8.62 1.46 5.50
C THR A 83 8.06 0.23 4.79
N ALA A 84 6.83 -0.14 5.13
CA ALA A 84 6.09 -1.18 4.41
C ALA A 84 4.63 -0.81 4.19
N SER A 85 4.06 -1.42 3.17
CA SER A 85 2.63 -1.45 2.87
C SER A 85 2.14 -2.89 2.90
N TRP A 86 1.05 -3.14 3.59
CA TRP A 86 0.39 -4.44 3.69
C TRP A 86 -1.00 -4.34 3.09
N PHE A 87 -1.37 -5.35 2.32
CA PHE A 87 -2.67 -5.49 1.68
C PHE A 87 -3.25 -6.84 2.07
N MET A 88 -4.52 -6.86 2.43
CA MET A 88 -5.24 -8.12 2.63
C MET A 88 -6.64 -8.02 2.04
N VAL A 89 -7.11 -9.12 1.47
CA VAL A 89 -8.49 -9.34 1.10
C VAL A 89 -9.09 -10.46 1.93
N GLU A 90 -10.29 -10.24 2.44
CA GLU A 90 -11.06 -11.24 3.17
C GLU A 90 -12.39 -11.44 2.44
N PRO A 91 -12.55 -12.56 1.71
CA PRO A 91 -13.77 -12.82 0.95
C PRO A 91 -14.93 -13.15 1.89
N GLY A 92 -16.04 -12.42 1.75
CA GLY A 92 -17.33 -12.73 2.36
C GLY A 92 -18.26 -13.44 1.35
N SER A 93 -19.54 -13.60 1.69
CA SER A 93 -20.51 -14.23 0.78
C SER A 93 -20.91 -13.33 -0.40
N GLU A 94 -21.13 -12.03 -0.13
CA GLU A 94 -21.62 -11.05 -1.12
C GLU A 94 -20.69 -9.84 -1.27
N GLU A 95 -19.69 -9.71 -0.39
CA GLU A 95 -18.76 -8.60 -0.33
C GLU A 95 -17.35 -9.11 -0.01
N THR A 96 -16.34 -8.32 -0.37
CA THR A 96 -14.96 -8.53 0.03
C THR A 96 -14.53 -7.41 0.98
N THR A 97 -13.97 -7.78 2.13
CA THR A 97 -13.34 -6.82 3.03
C THR A 97 -11.89 -6.59 2.60
N LEU A 98 -11.52 -5.33 2.40
CA LEU A 98 -10.20 -4.90 1.99
C LEU A 98 -9.50 -4.24 3.17
N TYR A 99 -8.29 -4.69 3.47
CA TYR A 99 -7.42 -4.09 4.47
C TYR A 99 -6.23 -3.42 3.79
N PHE A 100 -5.87 -2.25 4.30
CA PHE A 100 -4.63 -1.56 3.96
C PHE A 100 -3.90 -1.23 5.25
N GLY A 101 -2.72 -1.79 5.43
CA GLY A 101 -1.84 -1.47 6.55
C GLY A 101 -0.57 -0.79 6.08
N SER A 102 0.02 -0.01 6.97
CA SER A 102 1.36 0.51 6.77
C SER A 102 2.16 0.43 8.06
N HIS A 103 3.48 0.39 7.94
CA HIS A 103 4.33 0.61 9.10
C HIS A 103 5.51 1.49 8.78
N VAL A 104 5.98 2.21 9.79
CA VAL A 104 7.26 2.90 9.78
C VAL A 104 8.05 2.57 11.05
N ARG A 105 9.26 2.06 10.88
CA ARG A 105 10.20 1.79 11.97
C ARG A 105 11.11 3.01 12.19
N PRO A 106 11.40 3.39 13.44
CA PRO A 106 12.44 4.39 13.73
C PRO A 106 13.81 3.86 13.30
N ARG A 107 14.75 4.79 13.08
CA ARG A 107 16.15 4.43 12.76
C ARG A 107 16.75 3.64 13.93
N ALA A 108 17.68 2.75 13.61
CA ALA A 108 18.31 1.84 14.57
C ALA A 108 19.17 2.54 15.64
N ASP A 109 19.48 3.84 15.48
CA ASP A 109 20.30 4.63 16.40
C ASP A 109 19.59 5.01 17.72
N GLY A 110 18.33 4.60 17.90
CA GLY A 110 17.60 4.82 19.14
C GLY A 110 17.15 6.27 19.37
N SER A 111 17.39 7.17 18.40
CA SER A 111 16.71 8.46 18.38
C SER A 111 15.22 8.20 18.28
N GLY A 112 14.48 8.55 19.34
CA GLY A 112 13.03 8.39 19.37
C GLY A 112 12.37 9.00 18.14
N MET A 113 11.16 8.55 17.83
CA MET A 113 10.45 8.96 16.63
C MET A 113 10.27 10.50 16.60
N PRO A 114 10.88 11.24 15.63
CA PRO A 114 10.92 12.70 15.65
C PRO A 114 9.52 13.32 15.67
N PHE A 115 9.32 14.53 16.21
CA PHE A 115 8.03 15.23 16.15
C PHE A 115 7.47 15.33 14.72
N LEU A 116 8.37 15.51 13.74
CA LEU A 116 8.06 15.46 12.31
C LEU A 116 7.34 14.17 11.90
N PHE A 117 7.66 13.04 12.52
CA PHE A 117 6.97 11.77 12.29
C PHE A 117 5.50 11.82 12.74
N LYS A 118 5.18 12.42 13.88
CA LYS A 118 3.77 12.52 14.35
C LYS A 118 2.94 13.37 13.39
N VAL A 119 3.53 14.45 12.87
CA VAL A 119 2.88 15.30 11.85
C VAL A 119 2.68 14.51 10.56
N LEU A 120 3.72 13.84 10.07
CA LEU A 120 3.66 12.99 8.88
C LEU A 120 2.67 11.82 9.06
N ALA A 121 2.55 11.25 10.24
CA ALA A 121 1.60 10.19 10.55
C ALA A 121 0.14 10.65 10.41
N GLY A 122 -0.17 11.89 10.78
CA GLY A 122 -1.50 12.48 10.55
C GLY A 122 -1.83 12.64 9.06
N PHE A 123 -0.88 13.17 8.28
CA PHE A 123 -1.02 13.22 6.82
C PHE A 123 -1.13 11.84 6.20
N HIS A 124 -0.34 10.90 6.70
CA HIS A 124 -0.34 9.50 6.26
C HIS A 124 -1.68 8.82 6.52
N ASN A 125 -2.35 9.11 7.63
CA ASN A 125 -3.69 8.60 7.89
C ASN A 125 -4.70 9.06 6.82
N VAL A 126 -4.74 10.36 6.53
CA VAL A 126 -5.62 10.92 5.49
C VAL A 126 -5.28 10.37 4.11
N TYR A 127 -3.99 10.29 3.79
CA TYR A 127 -3.47 9.72 2.55
C TYR A 127 -3.88 8.26 2.38
N SER A 128 -3.71 7.44 3.42
CA SER A 128 -4.05 6.02 3.43
C SER A 128 -5.55 5.79 3.25
N HIS A 129 -6.39 6.57 3.93
CA HIS A 129 -7.83 6.55 3.71
C HIS A 129 -8.21 6.95 2.29
N ALA A 130 -7.56 7.97 1.72
CA ALA A 130 -7.82 8.40 0.35
C ALA A 130 -7.43 7.33 -0.67
N LEU A 131 -6.29 6.66 -0.48
CA LEU A 131 -5.84 5.54 -1.32
C LEU A 131 -6.81 4.36 -1.26
N LEU A 132 -7.18 3.93 -0.05
CA LEU A 132 -8.11 2.82 0.14
C LEU A 132 -9.49 3.13 -0.46
N SER A 133 -9.97 4.37 -0.29
CA SER A 133 -11.23 4.84 -0.88
C SER A 133 -11.14 4.91 -2.41
N ALA A 134 -10.01 5.33 -2.97
CA ALA A 134 -9.81 5.37 -4.42
C ALA A 134 -9.77 3.96 -5.03
N ALA A 135 -9.09 3.02 -4.37
CA ALA A 135 -9.08 1.61 -4.76
C ALA A 135 -10.51 1.02 -4.73
N ALA A 136 -11.24 1.21 -3.62
CA ALA A 136 -12.61 0.73 -3.47
C ALA A 136 -13.57 1.32 -4.52
N ARG A 137 -13.45 2.62 -4.81
CA ARG A 137 -14.24 3.27 -5.88
C ARG A 137 -13.96 2.69 -7.25
N ARG A 138 -12.70 2.37 -7.55
CA ARG A 138 -12.30 1.79 -8.83
C ARG A 138 -12.83 0.38 -8.97
N LEU A 139 -12.74 -0.44 -7.92
CA LEU A 139 -13.27 -1.81 -7.88
C LEU A 139 -14.79 -1.85 -8.05
N ARG A 140 -15.53 -0.90 -7.47
CA ARG A 140 -16.99 -0.77 -7.66
C ARG A 140 -17.41 -0.36 -9.08
N ALA A 141 -16.47 0.12 -9.89
CA ALA A 141 -16.71 0.55 -11.26
C ALA A 141 -16.20 -0.46 -12.30
N MET A 142 -15.64 -1.60 -11.85
CA MET A 142 -15.33 -2.76 -12.68
C MET A 142 -16.56 -3.64 -12.79
#